data_AF-A0A645DCC9-F1
#
_entry.id   AF-A0A645DCC9-F1
#
_cell.length_a   1.000
_cell.length_b   1.000
_cell.length_c   1.000
_cell.angle_alpha   90.00
_cell.angle_beta   90.00
_cell.angle_gamma   90.00
#
_symmetry.space_group_name_H-M   'P 1'
#
loop_
_entity.id
_entity.type
_entity.pdbx_description
1 polymer ?
#
loop_
_entity_poly.entity_id
_entity_poly.type
_entity_poly.pdbx_seq_one_letter_code
_entity_poly.pdbx_strand_id
1 'polypeptide(L)'
;MPIIREVNTSLTGVDTVSQVPQTEVDIYQRHKTAVSFTLPIKVPAYTERHMDDGKHYTKSNLNVSYAAPRSARKSRDWYETQLTVSNQITRLEGYPIKNVTFVVVTDDGYTFKAHTTSAGNKQFSAVGDELILGRWIKGRLAAAGLVTPANDTQADTNRTGMITKEMLDAYGCNTLVLTKTDQKMEDEDGSMLDVWILSFESAQDEDGE
;
A
#
# COMPACT_ATOMS: atom_id res chain seq x y z
N MET A 1 -2.85 -14.62 -20.58
CA MET A 1 -1.40 -14.35 -20.69
C MET A 1 -0.79 -14.57 -19.32
N PRO A 2 0.35 -15.27 -19.18
CA PRO A 2 1.05 -15.36 -17.91
C PRO A 2 1.56 -13.96 -17.53
N ILE A 3 1.37 -13.57 -16.27
CA ILE A 3 1.91 -12.32 -15.74
C ILE A 3 3.41 -12.47 -15.59
N ILE A 4 4.17 -11.51 -16.12
CA ILE A 4 5.60 -11.42 -15.87
C ILE A 4 5.76 -10.70 -14.54
N ARG A 5 6.20 -11.39 -13.48
CA ARG A 5 6.46 -10.76 -12.19
C ARG A 5 7.89 -10.19 -12.17
N GLU A 6 8.12 -9.10 -12.90
CA GLU A 6 9.39 -8.39 -12.75
C GLU A 6 9.52 -7.84 -11.33
N VAL A 7 10.77 -7.74 -10.87
CA VAL A 7 11.08 -7.18 -9.54
C VAL A 7 10.70 -5.71 -9.54
N ASN A 8 9.88 -5.30 -8.57
CA ASN A 8 9.56 -3.89 -8.38
C ASN A 8 10.79 -3.14 -7.85
N THR A 9 11.44 -2.34 -8.68
CA THR A 9 12.61 -1.55 -8.29
C THR A 9 12.27 -0.11 -7.88
N SER A 10 10.98 0.24 -7.79
CA SER A 10 10.52 1.62 -7.57
C SER A 10 10.89 2.20 -6.20
N LEU A 11 11.27 1.35 -5.22
CA LEU A 11 11.73 1.77 -3.90
C LEU A 11 13.28 1.83 -3.78
N THR A 12 14.00 1.38 -4.79
CA THR A 12 15.48 1.37 -4.76
C THR A 12 16.00 2.81 -4.71
N GLY A 13 16.87 3.10 -3.74
CA GLY A 13 17.47 4.43 -3.56
C GLY A 13 16.58 5.45 -2.85
N VAL A 14 15.48 5.03 -2.24
CA VAL A 14 14.68 5.88 -1.34
C VAL A 14 15.33 5.87 0.05
N ASP A 15 15.79 7.02 0.53
CA ASP A 15 16.61 7.14 1.75
C ASP A 15 16.01 6.49 3.01
N THR A 16 14.68 6.50 3.14
CA THR A 16 13.95 5.95 4.30
C THR A 16 13.49 4.50 4.11
N VAL A 17 13.96 3.84 3.05
CA VAL A 17 13.64 2.45 2.73
C VAL A 17 14.92 1.62 2.67
N SER A 18 14.92 0.49 3.36
CA SER A 18 15.98 -0.51 3.29
C SER A 18 15.48 -1.76 2.56
N GLN A 19 16.40 -2.52 1.97
CA GLN A 19 16.12 -3.86 1.45
C GLN A 19 16.73 -4.90 2.39
N VAL A 20 15.97 -5.96 2.65
CA VAL A 20 16.40 -7.12 3.44
C VAL A 20 16.32 -8.37 2.58
N PRO A 21 17.23 -9.34 2.77
CA PRO A 21 17.18 -10.59 2.01
C PRO A 21 15.94 -11.41 2.40
N GLN A 22 15.47 -12.26 1.48
CA GLN A 22 14.30 -13.11 1.74
C GLN A 22 14.47 -14.00 2.99
N THR A 23 15.70 -14.42 3.29
CA THR A 23 16.01 -15.19 4.51
C THR A 23 15.68 -14.43 5.79
N GLU A 24 15.80 -13.09 5.78
CA GLU A 24 15.42 -12.24 6.90
C GLU A 24 13.91 -12.04 6.95
N VAL A 25 13.26 -11.83 5.81
CA VAL A 25 11.78 -11.81 5.72
C VAL A 25 11.20 -13.09 6.31
N ASP A 26 11.76 -14.26 5.97
CA ASP A 26 11.33 -15.56 6.47
C ASP A 26 11.48 -15.71 7.99
N ILE A 27 12.43 -14.99 8.62
CA ILE A 27 12.53 -14.94 10.08
C ILE A 27 11.31 -14.22 10.63
N TYR A 28 11.00 -13.01 10.17
CA TYR A 28 9.82 -12.28 10.63
C TYR A 28 8.52 -13.08 10.38
N GLN A 29 8.41 -13.79 9.25
CA GLN A 29 7.23 -14.61 8.92
C GLN A 29 6.98 -15.70 9.98
N ARG A 30 8.03 -16.32 10.53
CA ARG A 30 7.93 -17.32 11.62
C ARG A 30 7.49 -16.72 12.95
N HIS A 31 7.63 -15.40 13.09
CA HIS A 31 7.32 -14.62 14.28
C HIS A 31 5.97 -13.88 14.18
N LYS A 32 5.17 -14.17 13.15
CA LYS A 32 3.79 -13.67 13.05
C LYS A 32 2.98 -14.10 14.28
N THR A 33 2.24 -13.14 14.83
CA THR A 33 1.26 -13.37 15.91
C THR A 33 -0.13 -13.58 15.30
N ALA A 34 -1.12 -13.87 16.16
CA ALA A 34 -2.52 -13.94 15.74
C ALA A 34 -3.14 -12.57 15.37
N VAL A 35 -2.48 -11.45 15.69
CA VAL A 35 -3.01 -10.10 15.39
C VAL A 35 -2.72 -9.79 13.92
N SER A 36 -3.76 -9.81 13.10
CA SER A 36 -3.68 -9.55 11.66
C SER A 36 -4.87 -8.75 11.16
N PHE A 37 -4.65 -7.88 10.16
CA PHE A 37 -5.68 -7.06 9.56
C PHE A 37 -5.64 -7.15 8.04
N THR A 38 -6.76 -7.57 7.45
CA THR A 38 -6.97 -7.52 6.00
C THR A 38 -7.50 -6.14 5.63
N LEU A 39 -6.74 -5.42 4.81
CA LEU A 39 -7.01 -4.06 4.35
C LEU A 39 -7.41 -4.11 2.86
N PRO A 40 -8.70 -4.02 2.52
CA PRO A 40 -9.13 -4.11 1.13
C PRO A 40 -8.62 -2.93 0.30
N ILE A 41 -8.12 -3.21 -0.90
CA ILE A 41 -7.74 -2.17 -1.85
C ILE A 41 -8.98 -1.65 -2.57
N LYS A 42 -9.26 -0.35 -2.42
CA LYS A 42 -10.43 0.31 -2.99
C LYS A 42 -10.07 1.02 -4.28
N VAL A 43 -10.59 0.52 -5.40
CA VAL A 43 -10.38 1.04 -6.76
C VAL A 43 -11.68 0.93 -7.59
N PRO A 44 -11.86 1.75 -8.63
CA PRO A 44 -12.99 1.63 -9.56
C PRO A 44 -12.87 0.36 -10.42
N ALA A 45 -13.99 -0.13 -10.96
CA ALA A 45 -13.93 -0.98 -12.14
C ALA A 45 -13.46 -0.15 -13.36
N TYR A 46 -12.92 -0.81 -14.39
CA TYR A 46 -12.42 -0.14 -15.58
C TYR A 46 -13.48 0.74 -16.26
N THR A 47 -14.73 0.27 -16.30
CA THR A 47 -15.87 1.00 -16.86
C THR A 47 -16.31 2.20 -16.00
N GLU A 48 -15.90 2.26 -14.74
CA GLU A 48 -16.26 3.28 -13.76
C GLU A 48 -15.19 4.36 -13.59
N ARG A 49 -14.05 4.27 -14.31
CA ARG A 49 -12.86 5.14 -14.13
C ARG A 49 -13.09 6.64 -14.36
N HIS A 50 -14.25 7.02 -14.90
CA HIS A 50 -14.68 8.41 -15.10
C HIS A 50 -15.83 8.84 -14.16
N MET A 51 -16.29 7.96 -13.27
CA MET A 51 -17.36 8.25 -12.30
C MET A 51 -16.80 9.01 -11.09
N ASP A 52 -16.58 10.31 -11.27
CA ASP A 52 -16.04 11.21 -10.23
C ASP A 52 -17.11 11.62 -9.19
N ASP A 53 -17.80 10.65 -8.60
CA ASP A 53 -18.91 10.83 -7.65
C ASP A 53 -18.52 10.70 -6.17
N GLY A 54 -17.22 10.49 -5.91
CA GLY A 54 -16.67 10.27 -4.56
C GLY A 54 -16.90 8.86 -3.99
N LYS A 55 -17.53 7.95 -4.74
CA LYS A 55 -17.84 6.58 -4.30
C LYS A 55 -17.01 5.53 -5.04
N HIS A 56 -16.62 5.81 -6.28
CA HIS A 56 -15.86 4.87 -7.11
C HIS A 56 -14.34 4.98 -6.95
N TYR A 57 -13.86 5.73 -5.96
CA TYR A 57 -12.44 5.83 -5.65
C TYR A 57 -11.54 6.31 -6.81
N THR A 58 -12.08 7.01 -7.81
CA THR A 58 -11.34 7.53 -8.98
C THR A 58 -10.32 8.60 -8.61
N LYS A 59 -10.49 9.28 -7.46
CA LYS A 59 -9.67 10.40 -6.96
C LYS A 59 -9.29 10.24 -5.49
N SER A 60 -9.21 9.01 -4.99
CA SER A 60 -8.89 8.71 -3.59
C SER A 60 -8.17 7.37 -3.48
N ASN A 61 -7.76 6.98 -2.28
CA ASN A 61 -7.06 5.71 -2.05
C ASN A 61 -5.82 5.58 -2.94
N LEU A 62 -5.68 4.48 -3.68
CA LEU A 62 -4.59 4.34 -4.62
C LEU A 62 -4.67 5.39 -5.72
N ASN A 63 -5.84 5.84 -6.16
CA ASN A 63 -5.97 6.80 -7.26
C ASN A 63 -6.05 8.26 -6.80
N VAL A 64 -5.58 8.60 -5.60
CA VAL A 64 -5.54 10.01 -5.14
C VAL A 64 -4.69 10.89 -6.06
N SER A 65 -3.76 10.31 -6.81
CA SER A 65 -2.95 11.01 -7.82
C SER A 65 -3.77 11.66 -8.95
N TYR A 66 -5.03 11.28 -9.13
CA TYR A 66 -5.98 11.89 -10.07
C TYR A 66 -6.90 12.95 -9.44
N ALA A 67 -6.76 13.19 -8.14
CA ALA A 67 -7.46 14.27 -7.45
C ALA A 67 -6.93 15.65 -7.85
N ALA A 68 -7.67 16.70 -7.50
CA ALA A 68 -7.21 18.07 -7.73
C ALA A 68 -5.81 18.28 -7.11
N PRO A 69 -4.90 18.93 -7.84
CA PRO A 69 -3.54 19.12 -7.37
C PRO A 69 -3.50 20.06 -6.15
N ARG A 70 -2.46 19.92 -5.32
CA ARG A 70 -2.24 20.81 -4.16
C ARG A 70 -1.91 22.24 -4.60
N SER A 71 -1.32 22.40 -5.80
CA SER A 71 -1.08 23.69 -6.43
C SER A 71 -1.44 23.61 -7.92
N ALA A 72 -2.00 24.68 -8.49
CA ALA A 72 -2.50 24.67 -9.87
C ALA A 72 -1.43 24.35 -10.95
N ARG A 73 -0.15 24.43 -10.59
CA ARG A 73 0.98 24.24 -11.52
C ARG A 73 1.63 22.85 -11.46
N LYS A 74 1.24 21.99 -10.52
CA LYS A 74 1.89 20.70 -10.31
C LYS A 74 0.86 19.61 -10.05
N SER A 75 0.71 18.71 -11.02
CA SER A 75 -0.03 17.46 -10.86
C SER A 75 0.52 16.65 -9.70
N ARG A 76 -0.36 15.84 -9.09
CA ARG A 76 0.05 14.91 -8.04
C ARG A 76 0.95 13.84 -8.63
N ASP A 77 1.89 13.36 -7.83
CA ASP A 77 2.77 12.27 -8.25
C ASP A 77 1.94 11.00 -8.49
N TRP A 78 2.25 10.22 -9.53
CA TRP A 78 1.51 9.00 -9.81
C TRP A 78 1.62 7.97 -8.69
N TYR A 79 2.71 7.97 -7.93
CA TYR A 79 2.88 7.12 -6.74
C TYR A 79 2.22 7.71 -5.48
N GLU A 80 1.60 8.89 -5.53
CA GLU A 80 0.84 9.39 -4.39
C GLU A 80 -0.35 8.45 -4.12
N THR A 81 -0.53 8.06 -2.86
CA THR A 81 -1.61 7.19 -2.40
C THR A 81 -2.15 7.65 -1.05
N GLN A 82 -3.37 7.25 -0.72
CA GLN A 82 -3.97 7.46 0.61
C GLN A 82 -4.60 6.17 1.12
N LEU A 83 -3.84 5.31 1.79
CA LEU A 83 -4.42 4.06 2.30
C LEU A 83 -5.37 4.34 3.49
N THR A 84 -6.67 4.43 3.20
CA THR A 84 -7.71 4.72 4.19
C THR A 84 -8.41 3.44 4.66
N VAL A 85 -8.10 3.04 5.89
CA VAL A 85 -8.63 1.88 6.60
C VAL A 85 -10.01 2.18 7.19
N SER A 86 -10.93 1.23 7.13
CA SER A 86 -12.30 1.42 7.65
C SER A 86 -12.30 1.45 9.18
N ASN A 87 -13.25 2.19 9.77
CA ASN A 87 -13.42 2.22 11.24
C ASN A 87 -13.79 0.85 11.82
N GLN A 88 -14.28 -0.09 11.01
CA GLN A 88 -14.52 -1.46 11.46
C GLN A 88 -13.21 -2.16 11.80
N ILE A 89 -12.16 -1.93 11.01
CA ILE A 89 -10.83 -2.50 11.22
C ILE A 89 -10.06 -1.70 12.28
N THR A 90 -10.09 -0.36 12.23
CA THR A 90 -9.28 0.47 13.16
C THR A 90 -9.72 0.40 14.62
N ARG A 91 -10.88 -0.19 14.89
CA ARG A 91 -11.42 -0.43 16.23
C ARG A 91 -11.16 -1.85 16.74
N LEU A 92 -10.64 -2.74 15.91
CA LEU A 92 -10.27 -4.08 16.33
C LEU A 92 -9.11 -4.04 17.31
N GLU A 93 -9.12 -4.98 18.25
CA GLU A 93 -8.04 -5.12 19.23
C GLU A 93 -6.70 -5.39 18.54
N GLY A 94 -5.65 -4.73 19.01
CA GLY A 94 -4.30 -4.88 18.48
C GLY A 94 -3.98 -4.02 17.25
N TYR A 95 -4.94 -3.29 16.66
CA TYR A 95 -4.65 -2.38 15.54
C TYR A 95 -3.60 -1.34 15.94
N PRO A 96 -2.68 -0.92 15.03
CA PRO A 96 -1.62 0.02 15.37
C PRO A 96 -2.13 1.27 16.08
N ILE A 97 -1.43 1.67 17.14
CA ILE A 97 -1.82 2.82 17.95
C ILE A 97 -1.61 4.11 17.15
N LYS A 98 -2.61 5.00 17.19
CA LYS A 98 -2.56 6.28 16.49
C LYS A 98 -1.31 7.09 16.85
N ASN A 99 -0.63 7.59 15.81
CA ASN A 99 0.60 8.39 15.87
C ASN A 99 1.80 7.67 16.52
N VAL A 100 1.72 6.36 16.75
CA VAL A 100 2.86 5.55 17.18
C VAL A 100 3.50 4.93 15.94
N THR A 101 4.79 5.18 15.77
CA THR A 101 5.59 4.63 14.68
C THR A 101 5.86 3.15 14.93
N PHE A 102 5.88 2.37 13.85
CA PHE A 102 6.28 0.97 13.84
C PHE A 102 7.06 0.69 12.54
N VAL A 103 7.78 -0.43 12.50
CA VAL A 103 8.50 -0.88 11.30
C VAL A 103 7.60 -1.81 10.51
N VAL A 104 7.57 -1.62 9.19
CA VAL A 104 6.96 -2.51 8.23
C VAL A 104 8.06 -3.28 7.50
N VAL A 105 7.92 -4.60 7.42
CA VAL A 105 8.68 -5.48 6.54
C VAL A 105 7.72 -6.05 5.50
N THR A 106 7.96 -5.82 4.22
CA THR A 106 7.09 -6.29 3.15
C THR A 106 7.37 -7.73 2.75
N ASP A 107 6.39 -8.40 2.12
CA ASP A 107 6.57 -9.78 1.62
C ASP A 107 7.70 -9.94 0.60
N ASP A 108 8.03 -8.87 -0.12
CA ASP A 108 9.06 -8.80 -1.16
C ASP A 108 10.37 -8.12 -0.69
N GLY A 109 10.57 -7.96 0.62
CA GLY A 109 11.88 -7.64 1.20
C GLY A 109 12.23 -6.15 1.31
N TYR A 110 11.24 -5.27 1.40
CA TYR A 110 11.44 -3.86 1.75
C TYR A 110 11.09 -3.58 3.20
N THR A 111 11.88 -2.71 3.83
CA THR A 111 11.66 -2.27 5.21
C THR A 111 11.54 -0.75 5.27
N PHE A 112 10.52 -0.23 5.95
CA PHE A 112 10.33 1.20 6.16
C PHE A 112 9.49 1.46 7.43
N LYS A 113 9.57 2.68 7.97
CA LYS A 113 8.73 3.10 9.10
C LYS A 113 7.34 3.49 8.62
N ALA A 114 6.31 3.13 9.38
CA ALA A 114 4.93 3.50 9.14
C ALA A 114 4.24 3.98 10.42
N HIS A 115 3.12 4.67 10.25
CA HIS A 115 2.23 5.04 11.34
C HIS A 115 0.77 5.04 10.88
N THR A 116 -0.14 5.16 11.85
CA THR A 116 -1.55 5.40 11.59
C THR A 116 -1.95 6.77 12.15
N THR A 117 -2.71 7.56 11.38
CA THR A 117 -3.03 8.96 11.72
C THR A 117 -4.48 9.32 11.38
N SER A 118 -4.80 10.62 11.43
CA SER A 118 -6.11 11.19 11.10
C SER A 118 -7.23 10.83 12.08
N ALA A 119 -8.43 11.37 11.84
CA ALA A 119 -9.63 11.07 12.62
C ALA A 119 -10.05 9.61 12.41
N GLY A 120 -10.33 8.89 13.50
CA GLY A 120 -10.65 7.45 13.46
C GLY A 120 -9.46 6.52 13.22
N ASN A 121 -8.22 7.05 13.29
CA ASN A 121 -6.98 6.31 13.05
C ASN A 121 -6.91 5.63 11.67
N LYS A 122 -7.61 6.21 10.70
CA LYS A 122 -7.92 5.60 9.41
C LYS A 122 -6.78 5.68 8.40
N GLN A 123 -5.84 6.59 8.55
CA GLN A 123 -4.82 6.82 7.54
C GLN A 123 -3.57 6.01 7.87
N PHE A 124 -3.30 4.96 7.11
CA PHE A 124 -2.04 4.21 7.18
C PHE A 124 -1.05 4.85 6.19
N SER A 125 0.12 5.26 6.67
CA SER A 125 1.12 5.97 5.86
C SER A 125 2.54 5.56 6.26
N ALA A 126 3.44 5.59 5.27
CA ALA A 126 4.87 5.54 5.54
C ALA A 126 5.34 6.88 6.14
N VAL A 127 6.35 6.81 7.01
CA VAL A 127 6.96 7.99 7.64
C VAL A 127 8.00 8.59 6.69
N GLY A 128 7.99 9.92 6.55
CA GLY A 128 8.99 10.67 5.79
C GLY A 128 8.72 10.80 4.29
N ASP A 129 8.11 9.80 3.65
CA ASP A 129 7.76 9.84 2.22
C ASP A 129 6.39 9.20 1.94
N GLU A 130 5.42 10.02 1.51
CA GLU A 130 4.05 9.60 1.19
C GLU A 130 3.96 8.73 -0.08
N LEU A 131 5.04 8.63 -0.86
CA LEU A 131 5.09 7.85 -2.09
C LEU A 131 5.49 6.39 -1.87
N ILE A 132 6.05 6.01 -0.72
CA ILE A 132 6.58 4.65 -0.46
C ILE A 132 5.50 3.58 -0.69
N LEU A 133 4.32 3.74 -0.12
CA LEU A 133 3.24 2.75 -0.29
C LEU A 133 2.74 2.67 -1.73
N GLY A 134 2.72 3.79 -2.46
CA GLY A 134 2.38 3.77 -3.87
C GLY A 134 3.45 3.13 -4.72
N ARG A 135 4.74 3.43 -4.47
CA ARG A 135 5.87 2.76 -5.11
C ARG A 135 5.85 1.27 -4.87
N TRP A 136 5.44 0.84 -3.67
CA TRP A 136 5.30 -0.57 -3.35
C TRP A 136 4.15 -1.23 -4.08
N ILE A 137 2.92 -0.70 -3.97
CA ILE A 137 1.74 -1.35 -4.55
C ILE A 137 1.66 -1.13 -6.06
N LYS A 138 1.68 0.14 -6.51
CA LYS A 138 1.57 0.47 -7.93
C LYS A 138 2.81 0.09 -8.70
N GLY A 139 3.99 0.15 -8.08
CA GLY A 139 5.24 -0.31 -8.70
C GLY A 139 5.21 -1.80 -9.00
N ARG A 140 4.63 -2.63 -8.10
CA ARG A 140 4.40 -4.06 -8.39
C ARG A 140 3.44 -4.28 -9.57
N LEU A 141 2.36 -3.51 -9.67
CA LEU A 141 1.44 -3.58 -10.81
C LEU A 141 2.10 -3.12 -12.13
N ALA A 142 2.94 -2.08 -12.07
CA ALA A 142 3.66 -1.57 -13.23
C ALA A 142 4.75 -2.52 -13.70
N ALA A 143 5.53 -3.09 -12.77
CA ALA A 143 6.53 -4.13 -13.05
C ALA A 143 5.88 -5.40 -13.61
N ALA A 144 4.62 -5.67 -13.24
CA ALA A 144 3.82 -6.74 -13.82
C ALA A 144 3.30 -6.46 -15.25
N GLY A 145 3.56 -5.27 -15.80
CA GLY A 145 3.06 -4.83 -17.10
C GLY A 145 1.55 -4.54 -17.14
N LEU A 146 0.89 -4.44 -15.97
CA LEU A 146 -0.57 -4.25 -15.89
C LEU A 146 -0.99 -2.79 -16.01
N VAL A 147 -0.07 -1.86 -15.76
CA VAL A 147 -0.31 -0.42 -15.85
C VAL A 147 0.99 0.30 -16.19
N THR A 148 0.88 1.38 -16.97
CA THR A 148 2.01 2.30 -17.19
C THR A 148 1.85 3.52 -16.28
N PRO A 149 2.87 3.90 -15.48
CA PRO A 149 2.82 5.11 -14.68
C PRO A 149 2.49 6.35 -15.54
N ALA A 150 1.51 7.14 -15.11
CA ALA A 150 1.19 8.38 -15.82
C ALA A 150 2.18 9.48 -15.42
N ASN A 151 2.94 10.00 -16.39
CA ASN A 151 3.89 11.10 -16.14
C ASN A 151 3.20 12.38 -15.68
N ASP A 152 2.02 12.66 -16.23
CA ASP A 152 1.14 13.75 -15.81
C ASP A 152 -0.30 13.23 -15.69
N THR A 153 -0.76 13.02 -14.46
CA THR A 153 -2.10 12.48 -14.18
C THR A 153 -3.23 13.41 -14.61
N GLN A 154 -2.96 14.70 -14.77
CA GLN A 154 -3.94 15.68 -15.27
C GLN A 154 -4.05 15.63 -16.81
N ALA A 155 -2.97 15.26 -17.50
CA ALA A 155 -2.97 15.04 -18.94
C ALA A 155 -3.50 13.65 -19.34
N ASP A 156 -3.53 12.68 -18.43
CA ASP A 156 -4.12 11.36 -18.63
C ASP A 156 -5.67 11.40 -18.58
N THR A 157 -6.25 12.02 -19.60
CA THR A 157 -7.71 12.16 -19.76
C THR A 157 -8.42 10.83 -19.97
N ASN A 158 -7.73 9.84 -20.53
CA ASN A 158 -8.25 8.48 -20.76
C ASN A 158 -8.17 7.57 -19.52
N ARG A 159 -7.49 8.04 -18.46
CA ARG A 159 -7.26 7.32 -17.19
C ARG A 159 -6.52 6.00 -17.40
N THR A 160 -5.56 5.95 -18.32
CA THR A 160 -4.80 4.72 -18.62
C THR A 160 -3.87 4.31 -17.48
N GLY A 161 -3.41 5.26 -16.66
CA GLY A 161 -2.61 4.98 -15.47
C GLY A 161 -3.44 4.73 -14.21
N MET A 162 -4.78 4.71 -14.29
CA MET A 162 -5.64 4.52 -13.12
C MET A 162 -5.66 3.04 -12.72
N ILE A 163 -5.44 2.76 -11.44
CA ILE A 163 -5.52 1.40 -10.93
C ILE A 163 -6.99 0.99 -10.88
N THR A 164 -7.32 -0.17 -11.43
CA THR A 164 -8.68 -0.71 -11.55
C THR A 164 -8.80 -2.10 -10.93
N LYS A 165 -10.02 -2.55 -10.64
CA LYS A 165 -10.27 -3.90 -10.11
C LYS A 165 -9.69 -4.99 -11.01
N GLU A 166 -9.87 -4.84 -12.32
CA GLU A 166 -9.39 -5.77 -13.33
C GLU A 166 -7.86 -5.91 -13.33
N MET A 167 -7.12 -4.85 -12.97
CA MET A 167 -5.67 -4.93 -12.79
C MET A 167 -5.30 -5.71 -11.52
N LEU A 168 -6.04 -5.55 -10.42
CA LEU A 168 -5.82 -6.31 -9.18
C LEU A 168 -6.16 -7.79 -9.38
N ASP A 169 -7.28 -8.07 -10.05
CA ASP A 169 -7.72 -9.43 -10.40
C ASP A 169 -6.71 -10.09 -11.34
N ALA A 170 -6.25 -9.35 -12.36
CA ALA A 170 -5.18 -9.81 -13.23
C ALA A 170 -3.93 -10.12 -12.39
N TYR A 171 -3.47 -9.22 -11.53
CA TYR A 171 -2.30 -9.43 -10.66
C TYR A 171 -2.46 -10.65 -9.71
N GLY A 172 -3.70 -10.95 -9.34
CA GLY A 172 -4.08 -11.99 -8.40
C GLY A 172 -4.00 -11.56 -6.94
N CYS A 173 -3.93 -10.26 -6.65
CA CYS A 173 -3.94 -9.72 -5.28
C CYS A 173 -4.78 -8.45 -5.23
N ASN A 174 -5.66 -8.36 -4.24
CA ASN A 174 -6.61 -7.24 -4.06
C ASN A 174 -6.70 -6.77 -2.60
N THR A 175 -5.88 -7.33 -1.70
CA THR A 175 -5.86 -6.97 -0.27
C THR A 175 -4.43 -6.79 0.21
N LEU A 176 -4.25 -5.89 1.18
CA LEU A 176 -3.03 -5.84 1.97
C LEU A 176 -3.28 -6.52 3.31
N VAL A 177 -2.41 -7.43 3.70
CA VAL A 177 -2.47 -8.10 5.00
C VAL A 177 -1.38 -7.53 5.89
N LEU A 178 -1.80 -6.91 7.00
CA LEU A 178 -0.91 -6.31 7.99
C LEU A 178 -0.91 -7.20 9.25
N THR A 179 0.17 -7.95 9.48
CA THR A 179 0.27 -8.90 10.60
C THR A 179 1.34 -8.46 11.59
N LYS A 180 0.98 -8.43 12.88
CA LYS A 180 1.92 -8.09 13.95
C LYS A 180 2.88 -9.25 14.19
N THR A 181 4.16 -8.94 14.42
CA THR A 181 5.13 -9.92 14.90
C THR A 181 5.39 -9.76 16.41
N ASP A 182 6.03 -10.75 17.01
CA ASP A 182 6.58 -10.64 18.38
C ASP A 182 7.97 -9.96 18.41
N GLN A 183 8.47 -9.51 17.24
CA GLN A 183 9.77 -8.88 17.09
C GLN A 183 9.71 -7.36 17.23
N LYS A 184 10.86 -6.79 17.57
CA LYS A 184 11.09 -5.35 17.65
C LYS A 184 12.39 -4.98 16.92
N MET A 185 12.44 -3.77 16.38
CA MET A 185 13.62 -3.22 15.72
C MET A 185 14.03 -1.93 16.42
N GLU A 186 15.32 -1.78 16.68
CA GLU A 186 15.89 -0.56 17.26
C GLU A 186 15.90 0.56 16.20
N ASP A 187 15.43 1.74 16.59
CA ASP A 187 15.49 2.94 15.77
C ASP A 187 16.76 3.77 16.06
N GLU A 188 17.05 4.77 15.21
CA GLU A 188 18.20 5.68 15.33
C GLU A 188 18.30 6.39 16.69
N ASP A 189 17.17 6.60 17.36
CA ASP A 189 17.09 7.21 18.70
C ASP A 189 17.19 6.20 19.86
N GLY A 190 17.42 4.92 19.55
CA GLY A 190 17.48 3.81 20.50
C GLY A 190 16.12 3.27 20.93
N SER A 191 15.01 3.76 20.37
CA SER A 191 13.67 3.25 20.68
C SER A 191 13.41 1.90 20.01
N MET A 192 12.67 1.02 20.69
CA MET A 192 12.34 -0.32 20.16
C MET A 192 10.94 -0.32 19.55
N LEU A 193 10.89 -0.25 18.22
CA LEU A 193 9.66 -0.21 17.44
C LEU A 193 9.11 -1.62 17.21
N ASP A 194 7.78 -1.77 17.29
CA ASP A 194 7.12 -3.03 16.90
C ASP A 194 7.35 -3.30 15.41
N VAL A 195 7.59 -4.57 15.05
CA VAL A 195 7.71 -4.99 13.65
C VAL A 195 6.40 -5.61 13.17
N TRP A 196 5.95 -5.17 11.99
CA TRP A 196 4.78 -5.67 11.30
C TRP A 196 5.16 -6.17 9.92
N ILE A 197 4.53 -7.26 9.50
CA ILE A 197 4.62 -7.72 8.11
C ILE A 197 3.47 -7.12 7.32
N LEU A 198 3.80 -6.56 6.15
CA LEU A 198 2.82 -6.10 5.17
C LEU A 198 2.92 -6.96 3.92
N SER A 199 1.85 -7.67 3.59
CA SER A 199 1.82 -8.59 2.45
C SER A 199 0.76 -8.16 1.43
N PHE A 200 1.07 -8.25 0.14
CA PHE A 200 0.07 -8.03 -0.92
C PHE A 200 -0.52 -9.38 -1.36
N GLU A 201 -1.75 -9.65 -0.94
CA GLU A 201 -2.36 -10.98 -1.04
C GLU A 201 -3.71 -10.95 -1.79
N SER A 202 -4.09 -12.09 -2.37
CA SER A 202 -5.47 -12.36 -2.73
C SER A 202 -6.30 -12.39 -1.45
N ALA A 203 -7.46 -11.72 -1.43
CA ALA A 203 -8.48 -12.04 -0.45
C ALA A 203 -8.68 -13.56 -0.49
N GLN A 204 -8.42 -14.26 0.61
CA GLN A 204 -8.92 -15.61 0.73
C GLN A 204 -10.44 -15.51 0.69
N ASP A 205 -11.08 -16.19 -0.25
CA ASP A 205 -12.50 -16.43 -0.18
C ASP A 205 -12.72 -17.25 1.11
N GLU A 206 -13.05 -16.59 2.23
CA GLU A 206 -13.74 -17.24 3.34
C GLU A 206 -15.18 -17.56 2.90
N ASP A 207 -15.33 -18.34 1.84
CA ASP A 207 -16.55 -19.04 1.46
C ASP A 207 -16.16 -20.51 1.25
N GLY A 208 -15.82 -21.13 2.37
CA GLY A 208 -15.56 -22.55 2.52
C GLY A 208 -16.42 -23.13 3.63
N GLU A 209 -17.74 -23.10 3.45
CA GLU A 209 -18.69 -24.11 3.96
C GLU A 209 -20.02 -24.09 3.20
#